data_AF-A0A0S8I3X3-F1
#
_entry.id   AF-A0A0S8I3X3-F1
#
_cell.length_a   1.000
_cell.length_b   1.000
_cell.length_c   1.000
_cell.angle_alpha   90.00
_cell.angle_beta   90.00
_cell.angle_gamma   90.00
#
_symmetry.space_group_name_H-M   'P 1'
#
loop_
_entity.id
_entity.type
_entity.pdbx_description
1 polymer ?
#
loop_
_entity_poly.entity_id
_entity_poly.type
_entity_poly.pdbx_seq_one_letter_code
_entity_poly.pdbx_strand_id
1 'polypeptide(L)' 'MFVKTANQYTCDITLENLCNQTGPVNAKSILGILSSGVEMNHQIQITAEGEDEEQALAALCEIIETNFGEGD' A
#
# COMPACT_ATOMS: atom_id res chain seq x y z
N MET A 1 4.07 9.40 -1.00
CA MET A 1 3.81 8.99 -2.40
C MET A 1 2.76 7.89 -2.49
N PHE A 2 2.94 6.79 -1.75
CA PHE A 2 2.04 5.63 -1.71
C PHE A 2 0.54 5.93 -1.67
N VAL A 3 0.05 6.61 -0.63
CA VAL A 3 -1.39 6.90 -0.47
C VAL A 3 -1.95 7.72 -1.63
N LYS A 4 -1.15 8.65 -2.18
CA LYS A 4 -1.58 9.43 -3.35
C LYS A 4 -1.77 8.53 -4.56
N THR A 5 -0.86 7.60 -4.80
CA THR A 5 -0.97 6.63 -5.89
C THR A 5 -2.16 5.71 -5.71
N ALA A 6 -2.36 5.17 -4.51
CA ALA A 6 -3.53 4.32 -4.20
C ALA A 6 -4.87 5.05 -4.46
N ASN A 7 -4.94 6.37 -4.23
CA ASN A 7 -6.14 7.18 -4.49
C ASN A 7 -6.41 7.47 -5.97
N GLN A 8 -5.47 7.17 -6.89
CA GLN A 8 -5.71 7.34 -8.33
C GLN A 8 -6.57 6.21 -8.92
N TYR A 9 -6.68 5.10 -8.18
CA TYR A 9 -7.39 3.91 -8.61
C TYR A 9 -8.80 3.85 -7.99
N THR A 10 -9.73 3.24 -8.70
CA THR A 10 -11.11 3.04 -8.25
C THR A 10 -11.28 1.80 -7.39
N CYS A 11 -10.51 0.74 -7.65
CA CYS A 11 -10.53 -0.52 -6.90
C CYS A 11 -10.32 -0.31 -5.40
N ASP A 12 -10.91 -1.18 -4.58
CA ASP A 12 -10.62 -1.17 -3.15
C ASP A 12 -9.21 -1.71 -2.93
N ILE A 13 -8.41 -1.02 -2.10
CA ILE A 13 -7.02 -1.40 -1.84
C ILE A 13 -6.83 -1.47 -0.33
N THR A 14 -6.37 -2.63 0.13
CA THR A 14 -6.07 -2.87 1.53
C THR A 14 -4.63 -3.30 1.73
N LEU A 15 -4.10 -2.97 2.91
CA LEU A 15 -2.74 -3.33 3.33
C LEU A 15 -2.80 -4.01 4.69
N GLU A 16 -2.09 -5.13 4.82
CA GLU A 16 -1.87 -5.82 6.08
C GLU A 16 -0.37 -5.91 6.35
N ASN A 17 0.05 -5.59 7.57
CA ASN A 17 1.40 -5.80 8.04
C ASN A 17 1.51 -7.23 8.59
N LEU A 18 2.26 -8.09 7.90
CA LEU A 18 2.42 -9.50 8.27
C LEU A 18 3.40 -9.69 9.44
N CYS A 19 4.35 -8.76 9.64
CA CYS A 19 5.29 -8.81 10.76
C CYS A 19 4.59 -8.54 12.10
N ASN A 20 3.72 -7.52 12.14
CA ASN A 20 3.02 -7.09 13.35
C ASN A 20 1.55 -7.55 13.38
N GLN A 21 1.12 -8.35 12.41
CA GLN A 21 -0.26 -8.87 12.27
C GLN A 21 -1.31 -7.75 12.42
N THR A 22 -1.06 -6.60 11.80
CA THR A 22 -1.89 -5.40 11.92
C THR A 22 -2.55 -5.08 10.59
N GLY A 23 -3.87 -4.92 10.61
CA GLY A 23 -4.69 -4.67 9.41
C GLY A 23 -5.79 -5.72 9.25
N PRO A 24 -6.39 -5.86 8.06
CA PRO A 24 -6.15 -5.04 6.87
C PRO A 24 -6.67 -3.61 7.05
N VAL A 25 -5.88 -2.62 6.65
CA VAL A 25 -6.26 -1.19 6.64
C VAL A 25 -6.50 -0.70 5.22
N ASN A 26 -7.29 0.36 5.07
CA ASN A 26 -7.49 0.99 3.77
C ASN A 26 -6.20 1.71 3.31
N ALA A 27 -5.63 1.27 2.19
CA ALA A 27 -4.38 1.79 1.64
C ALA A 27 -4.50 3.20 1.03
N LYS A 28 -5.74 3.64 0.76
CA LYS A 28 -6.06 5.01 0.33
C LYS A 28 -6.18 5.99 1.51
N SER A 29 -6.16 5.50 2.76
CA SER A 29 -6.23 6.34 3.96
C SER A 29 -4.86 6.51 4.60
N ILE A 30 -4.36 7.75 4.65
CA ILE A 30 -3.09 8.05 5.33
C ILE A 30 -3.10 7.65 6.80
N LEU A 31 -4.23 7.84 7.49
CA LEU A 31 -4.38 7.44 8.89
C LEU A 31 -4.37 5.92 9.05
N GLY A 32 -4.95 5.19 8.09
CA GLY A 32 -4.91 3.72 8.07
C GLY A 32 -3.49 3.20 7.95
N ILE A 33 -2.72 3.74 6.99
CA ILE A 33 -1.31 3.39 6.80
C ILE A 33 -0.49 3.71 8.05
N LEU A 34 -0.63 4.90 8.63
CA LEU A 34 0.09 5.24 9.86
C LEU A 34 -0.27 4.29 11.02
N SER A 35 -1.54 3.90 11.12
CA SER A 35 -2.02 2.96 12.15
C SER A 35 -1.55 1.52 11.93
N SER A 36 -1.18 1.15 10.69
CA SER A 36 -0.68 -0.19 10.37
C SER A 36 0.73 -0.47 10.90
N GLY A 37 1.46 0.57 11.33
CA GLY A 37 2.81 0.43 11.87
C GLY A 37 3.78 -0.24 10.90
N VAL A 38 3.62 0.00 9.60
CA VAL A 38 4.57 -0.47 8.57
C VAL A 38 5.88 0.30 8.70
N GLU A 39 6.98 -0.43 8.71
CA GLU A 39 8.34 0.10 8.83
C GLU A 39 9.22 -0.56 7.78
N MET A 40 10.42 -0.01 7.57
CA MET A 40 11.40 -0.60 6.67
C MET A 40 11.72 -2.03 7.10
N ASN A 41 11.82 -2.95 6.14
CA ASN A 41 11.98 -4.40 6.33
C ASN A 41 10.75 -5.16 6.85
N HIS A 42 9.60 -4.51 7.02
CA HIS A 42 8.36 -5.24 7.29
C HIS A 42 7.87 -5.94 6.02
N GLN A 43 7.40 -7.18 6.19
CA GLN A 43 6.65 -7.87 5.19
C GLN A 43 5.20 -7.40 5.25
N ILE A 44 4.66 -6.96 4.12
CA ILE A 44 3.29 -6.49 3.98
C ILE A 44 2.58 -7.29 2.90
N GLN A 45 1.27 -7.42 3.04
CA GLN A 45 0.38 -7.94 2.02
C GLN A 45 -0.51 -6.80 1.52
N ILE A 46 -0.57 -6.63 0.20
CA ILE A 46 -1.46 -5.67 -0.45
C ILE A 46 -2.48 -6.46 -1.24
N THR A 47 -3.75 -6.15 -1.03
CA THR A 47 -4.87 -6.73 -1.77
C THR A 47 -5.61 -5.61 -2.47
N ALA A 48 -5.79 -5.74 -3.79
CA ALA A 48 -6.66 -4.87 -4.57
C ALA A 48 -7.83 -5.69 -5.12
N GLU A 49 -9.03 -5.11 -5.13
CA GLU A 49 -10.24 -5.72 -5.68
C GLU A 49 -11.02 -4.69 -6.48
N GLY A 50 -11.18 -4.92 -7.79
CA GLY A 50 -11.92 -4.03 -8.67
C GLY A 50 -11.42 -3.98 -10.11
N GLU A 51 -11.99 -3.09 -10.93
CA GLU A 51 -11.74 -3.02 -12.38
C GLU A 51 -10.28 -2.70 -12.73
N ASP A 52 -9.59 -1.97 -11.87
CA ASP A 52 -8.20 -1.53 -12.04
C ASP A 52 -7.24 -2.15 -11.01
N GLU A 53 -7.59 -3.32 -10.47
CA GLU A 53 -6.81 -4.03 -9.44
C GLU A 53 -5.38 -4.38 -9.90
N GLU A 54 -5.22 -4.86 -11.14
CA GLU A 54 -3.90 -5.25 -11.68
C GLU A 54 -2.98 -4.03 -11.82
N GLN A 55 -3.51 -2.93 -12.37
CA GLN A 55 -2.76 -1.68 -12.50
C GLN A 55 -2.41 -1.06 -11.15
N ALA A 56 -3.33 -1.13 -10.18
CA ALA A 56 -3.11 -0.62 -8.84
C ALA A 56 -1.99 -1.39 -8.12
N LEU A 57 -2.03 -2.73 -8.17
CA LEU A 57 -0.99 -3.57 -7.57
C LEU A 57 0.38 -3.31 -8.20
N ALA A 58 0.46 -3.24 -9.53
CA ALA A 58 1.71 -2.98 -10.24
C ALA A 58 2.34 -1.64 -9.82
N ALA A 59 1.55 -0.56 -9.78
CA ALA A 59 2.06 0.77 -9.41
C ALA A 59 2.44 0.87 -7.92
N LEU A 60 1.72 0.19 -7.04
CA LEU A 60 2.05 0.18 -5.61
C LEU A 60 3.32 -0.63 -5.33
N CYS A 61 3.51 -1.77 -6.01
CA CYS A 61 4.75 -2.54 -5.92
C CYS A 61 5.96 -1.71 -6.37
N GLU A 62 5.86 -1.04 -7.53
CA GLU A 62 6.94 -0.18 -8.04
C GLU A 62 7.35 0.91 -7.04
N ILE A 63 6.37 1.54 -6.37
CA ILE A 63 6.64 2.56 -5.35
C ILE A 63 7.38 1.98 -4.14
N ILE A 64 7.07 0.76 -3.73
CA ILE A 64 7.74 0.11 -2.60
C ILE A 64 9.17 -0.29 -2.99
N GLU A 65 9.35 -0.86 -4.19
CA GLU A 65 10.65 -1.26 -4.72
C GLU A 65 11.59 -0.06 -4.94
N THR A 66 11.04 1.10 -5.30
CA THR A 66 11.77 2.37 -5.45
C THR A 66 11.93 3.15 -4.14
N ASN A 67 11.71 2.50 -2.98
CA ASN A 67 11.81 3.09 -1.65
C ASN A 67 10.99 4.39 -1.51
N PHE A 68 9.74 4.36 -1.98
CA PHE A 68 8.79 5.47 -1.97
C PHE A 68 9.26 6.74 -2.71
N GLY A 69 10.26 6.62 -3.59
CA GLY A 69 10.87 7.73 -4.30
C GLY A 69 11.88 8.53 -3.47
N GLU A 70 12.36 8.01 -2.33
CA GLU A 70 13.37 8.65 -1.46
C GLU A 70 14.82 8.33 -1.89
N GLY A 71 15.01 7.90 -3.14
CA GLY A 71 16.32 7.59 -3.74
C GLY A 71 16.82 8.67 -4.71
N ASP A 72 16.90 9.92 -4.24
CA ASP A 72 17.80 10.99 -4.77
C ASP A 72 18.38 11.79 -3.59
#